data_AF-A0A9E4MAW3-F1
#
_entry.id   AF-A0A9E4MAW3-F1
#
_cell.length_a   1.000
_cell.length_b   1.000
_cell.length_c   1.000
_cell.angle_alpha   90.00
_cell.angle_beta   90.00
_cell.angle_gamma   90.00
#
_symmetry.space_group_name_H-M   'P 1'
#
loop_
_entity.id
_entity.type
_entity.pdbx_description
1 polymer ?
#
loop_
_entity_poly.entity_id
_entity_poly.type
_entity_poly.pdbx_seq_one_letter_code
_entity_poly.pdbx_strand_id
1 'polypeptide(L)'
;MDPQSEYVERLRPPGGRRSGKRDLIVNIFLQQDGHLSADDLVDVVRRDGRKISRATVYRTLQWMVEAGIARKVDFGEGRFRFEHSYRHPRHFHLICKSCNESSEFLSSDIEGLIEEISAARGFESRKSVVQIYGTCEACRTGRRATADKVTTELLFARDALRIAIATERSGLEFYRRAARLTRDVRGRQVFKKLADEEKQHLATLEARYAELLQQDPQLESHPTFLFFKGAANGLFAAGAEELSRGVDDRAALKIGIRCERGSHRFFKRYGERFEDSEGKRIFLEFAEEEREHLELLTSEYRALRARQSEAAPETRARRTTRASG
;
A
#
# COMPACT_ATOMS: atom_id res chain seq x y z
N MET A 1 -0.80 24.72 -14.16
CA MET A 1 -2.05 24.00 -14.49
C MET A 1 -2.43 23.20 -13.26
N ASP A 2 -3.72 23.05 -12.99
CA ASP A 2 -4.21 22.20 -11.91
C ASP A 2 -3.85 20.72 -12.18
N PRO A 3 -3.29 19.95 -11.21
CA PRO A 3 -2.89 18.55 -11.38
C PRO A 3 -3.97 17.65 -11.98
N GLN A 4 -5.25 17.90 -11.65
CA GLN A 4 -6.37 17.17 -12.21
C GLN A 4 -6.52 17.43 -13.72
N SER A 5 -6.28 18.67 -14.17
CA SER A 5 -6.31 19.03 -15.59
C SER A 5 -5.17 18.36 -16.38
N GLU A 6 -3.97 18.24 -15.79
CA GLU A 6 -2.84 17.54 -16.42
C GLU A 6 -3.07 16.03 -16.54
N TYR A 7 -3.67 15.40 -15.53
CA TYR A 7 -4.05 13.98 -15.56
C TYR A 7 -5.07 13.69 -16.68
N VAL A 8 -6.11 14.51 -16.80
CA VAL A 8 -7.12 14.37 -17.85
C VAL A 8 -6.53 14.58 -19.25
N GLU A 9 -5.58 15.51 -19.39
CA GLU A 9 -4.90 15.76 -20.66
C GLU A 9 -3.99 14.60 -21.10
N ARG A 10 -3.39 13.87 -20.15
CA ARG A 10 -2.55 12.69 -20.41
C ARG A 10 -3.33 11.45 -20.83
N LEU A 11 -4.56 11.28 -20.35
CA LEU A 11 -5.40 10.09 -20.59
C LEU A 11 -6.25 10.16 -21.86
N ARG A 12 -5.85 10.96 -22.87
CA ARG A 12 -6.61 11.09 -24.11
C ARG A 12 -6.65 9.75 -24.87
N PRO A 13 -7.84 9.19 -25.17
CA PRO A 13 -7.94 8.11 -26.13
C PRO A 13 -7.58 8.67 -27.53
N PRO A 14 -6.87 7.89 -28.37
CA PRO A 14 -6.50 8.32 -29.72
C PRO A 14 -7.75 8.75 -30.51
N GLY A 15 -7.79 10.01 -30.98
CA GLY A 15 -8.83 10.50 -31.91
C GLY A 15 -10.07 11.17 -31.29
N GLY A 16 -10.18 11.33 -29.98
CA GLY A 16 -11.35 11.97 -29.34
C GLY A 16 -11.25 13.50 -29.22
N ARG A 17 -11.98 14.28 -30.03
CA ARG A 17 -12.10 15.75 -29.82
C ARG A 17 -12.88 16.06 -28.53
N ARG A 18 -12.32 16.89 -27.64
CA ARG A 18 -13.03 17.48 -26.50
C ARG A 18 -14.12 18.45 -27.03
N SER A 19 -15.34 18.35 -26.51
CA SER A 19 -16.38 19.37 -26.71
C SER A 19 -16.67 19.99 -25.36
N GLY A 20 -17.09 21.26 -25.31
CA GLY A 20 -17.34 21.94 -24.03
C GLY A 20 -18.32 21.20 -23.10
N LYS A 21 -19.24 20.38 -23.66
CA LYS A 21 -20.14 19.52 -22.87
C LYS A 21 -19.43 18.30 -22.26
N ARG A 22 -18.46 17.73 -22.96
CA ARG A 22 -17.68 16.59 -22.46
C ARG A 22 -16.79 17.04 -21.31
N ASP A 23 -16.13 18.18 -21.45
CA ASP A 23 -15.22 18.71 -20.43
C ASP A 23 -15.96 19.09 -19.16
N LEU A 24 -17.14 19.67 -19.30
CA LEU A 24 -18.04 19.90 -18.18
C LEU A 24 -18.36 18.61 -17.42
N ILE A 25 -18.78 17.54 -18.12
CA ILE A 25 -19.12 16.27 -17.47
C ILE A 25 -17.88 15.68 -16.77
N VAL A 26 -16.72 15.70 -17.43
CA VAL A 26 -15.47 15.17 -16.87
C VAL A 26 -15.10 15.93 -15.60
N ASN A 27 -15.13 17.26 -15.63
CA ASN A 27 -14.78 18.08 -14.48
C ASN A 27 -15.74 17.85 -13.31
N ILE A 28 -17.05 17.80 -13.57
CA ILE A 28 -18.04 17.51 -12.54
C ILE A 28 -17.83 16.11 -11.97
N PHE A 29 -17.64 15.09 -12.82
CA PHE A 29 -17.45 13.70 -12.40
C PHE A 29 -16.22 13.52 -11.51
N LEU A 30 -15.11 14.16 -11.86
CA LEU A 30 -13.87 14.08 -11.08
C LEU A 30 -13.92 14.83 -9.74
N GLN A 31 -14.95 15.64 -9.50
CA GLN A 31 -15.23 16.28 -8.21
C GLN A 31 -16.16 15.45 -7.32
N GLN A 32 -16.64 14.29 -7.80
CA GLN A 32 -17.55 13.44 -7.04
C GLN A 32 -16.79 12.27 -6.44
N ASP A 33 -16.95 12.08 -5.13
CA ASP A 33 -16.48 10.87 -4.45
C ASP A 33 -17.52 9.74 -4.52
N GLY A 34 -17.02 8.51 -4.51
CA GLY A 34 -17.80 7.28 -4.50
C GLY A 34 -18.36 6.89 -5.86
N HIS A 35 -19.40 6.06 -5.85
CA HIS A 35 -19.94 5.42 -7.05
C HIS A 35 -21.24 6.09 -7.50
N LEU A 36 -21.23 6.69 -8.69
CA LEU A 36 -22.40 7.35 -9.27
C LEU A 36 -22.98 6.56 -10.43
N SER A 37 -24.30 6.43 -10.49
CA SER A 37 -24.95 6.02 -11.74
C SER A 37 -24.94 7.15 -12.77
N ALA A 38 -25.22 6.80 -14.03
CA ALA A 38 -25.37 7.82 -15.08
C ALA A 38 -26.51 8.81 -14.77
N ASP A 39 -27.54 8.38 -14.05
CA ASP A 39 -28.67 9.23 -13.65
C ASP A 39 -28.27 10.18 -12.54
N ASP A 40 -27.52 9.70 -11.54
CA ASP A 40 -27.00 10.55 -10.47
C ASP A 40 -26.14 11.68 -11.06
N LEU A 41 -25.26 11.36 -12.02
CA LEU A 41 -24.42 12.35 -12.69
C LEU A 41 -25.23 13.33 -13.54
N VAL A 42 -26.31 12.89 -14.20
CA VAL A 42 -27.24 13.80 -14.91
C VAL A 42 -27.84 14.81 -13.93
N ASP A 43 -28.26 14.35 -12.75
CA ASP A 43 -28.86 15.22 -11.75
C ASP A 43 -27.85 16.21 -11.17
N VAL A 44 -26.62 15.78 -10.90
CA VAL A 44 -25.52 16.68 -10.48
C VAL A 44 -25.26 17.76 -11.53
N VAL A 45 -25.12 17.37 -12.80
CA VAL A 45 -24.87 18.34 -13.90
C VAL A 45 -26.03 19.32 -14.09
N ARG A 46 -27.28 18.88 -13.86
CA ARG A 46 -28.47 19.73 -13.97
C ARG A 46 -28.59 20.72 -12.82
N ARG A 47 -28.20 20.33 -11.60
CA ARG A 47 -28.15 21.24 -10.44
C ARG A 47 -27.19 22.40 -10.65
N ASP A 48 -26.14 22.20 -11.44
CA ASP A 48 -25.22 23.25 -11.89
C ASP A 48 -25.80 24.17 -13.01
N GLY A 49 -27.12 24.10 -13.24
CA GLY A 49 -27.85 25.01 -14.15
C GLY A 49 -27.75 24.66 -15.64
N ARG A 50 -27.24 23.48 -16.00
CA ARG A 50 -26.94 23.12 -17.40
C ARG A 50 -27.93 22.11 -17.98
N LYS A 51 -28.48 22.41 -19.16
CA LYS A 51 -29.30 21.46 -19.93
C LYS A 51 -28.41 20.42 -20.61
N ILE A 52 -28.38 19.20 -20.06
CA ILE A 52 -27.71 18.05 -20.65
C ILE A 52 -28.65 16.86 -20.84
N SER A 53 -28.48 16.12 -21.94
CA SER A 53 -29.24 14.89 -22.17
C SER A 53 -28.55 13.70 -21.51
N ARG A 54 -29.33 12.78 -20.97
CA ARG A 54 -28.86 11.51 -20.40
C ARG A 54 -27.97 10.74 -21.37
N ALA A 55 -28.31 10.72 -22.65
CA ALA A 55 -27.51 10.09 -23.70
C ALA A 55 -26.10 10.72 -23.85
N THR A 56 -25.98 12.04 -23.65
CA THR A 56 -24.68 12.73 -23.67
C THR A 56 -23.83 12.34 -22.47
N VAL A 57 -24.42 12.29 -21.27
CA VAL A 57 -23.72 11.85 -20.06
C VAL A 57 -23.25 10.41 -20.20
N TYR A 58 -24.11 9.50 -20.66
CA TYR A 58 -23.76 8.09 -20.83
C TYR A 58 -22.62 7.89 -21.84
N ARG A 59 -22.66 8.56 -23.00
CA ARG A 59 -21.57 8.49 -23.98
C ARG A 59 -20.26 9.04 -23.43
N THR A 60 -20.31 10.11 -22.63
CA THR A 60 -19.11 10.64 -21.98
C THR A 60 -18.57 9.68 -20.92
N LEU A 61 -19.43 9.02 -20.13
CA LEU A 61 -19.00 7.99 -19.18
C LEU A 61 -18.32 6.82 -19.89
N GLN A 62 -18.88 6.31 -20.99
CA GLN A 62 -18.22 5.25 -21.78
C GLN A 62 -16.88 5.71 -22.32
N TRP A 63 -16.81 6.93 -22.86
CA TRP A 63 -15.56 7.51 -23.32
C TRP A 63 -14.52 7.64 -22.19
N MET A 64 -14.93 8.03 -20.97
CA MET A 64 -14.05 8.07 -19.80
C MET A 64 -13.57 6.68 -19.40
N VAL A 65 -14.40 5.65 -19.52
CA VAL A 65 -14.01 4.26 -19.27
C VAL A 65 -12.97 3.76 -20.29
N GLU A 66 -13.19 4.06 -21.58
CA GLU A 66 -12.23 3.73 -22.65
C GLU A 66 -10.91 4.49 -22.49
N ALA A 67 -10.97 5.72 -21.99
CA ALA A 67 -9.81 6.57 -21.69
C ALA A 67 -9.05 6.17 -20.41
N GLY A 68 -9.62 5.27 -19.58
CA GLY A 68 -9.06 4.95 -18.26
C GLY A 68 -9.26 6.05 -17.21
N ILE A 69 -10.12 7.03 -17.46
CA ILE A 69 -10.48 8.11 -16.52
C ILE A 69 -11.51 7.61 -15.49
N ALA A 70 -12.39 6.69 -15.89
CA ALA A 70 -13.44 6.14 -15.04
C ALA A 70 -13.40 4.61 -15.02
N ARG A 71 -13.79 4.00 -13.89
CA ARG A 71 -14.10 2.56 -13.83
C ARG A 71 -15.60 2.37 -13.82
N LYS A 72 -16.05 1.36 -14.56
CA LYS A 72 -17.44 0.90 -14.57
C LYS A 72 -17.57 -0.29 -13.62
N VAL A 73 -18.53 -0.19 -12.70
CA VAL A 73 -18.77 -1.20 -11.66
C VAL A 73 -20.24 -1.63 -11.69
N ASP A 74 -20.46 -2.94 -11.59
CA ASP A 74 -21.80 -3.52 -11.49
C ASP A 74 -22.08 -3.97 -10.06
N PHE A 75 -22.99 -3.31 -9.36
CA PHE A 75 -23.39 -3.70 -8.01
C PHE A 75 -24.56 -4.68 -7.98
N GLY A 76 -25.02 -5.17 -9.14
CA GLY A 76 -26.15 -6.08 -9.26
C GLY A 76 -27.48 -5.42 -8.93
N GLU A 77 -27.62 -4.12 -9.23
CA GLU A 77 -28.83 -3.31 -9.01
C GLU A 77 -29.61 -3.05 -10.32
N GLY A 78 -29.26 -3.75 -11.40
CA GLY A 78 -29.82 -3.50 -12.73
C GLY A 78 -29.31 -2.21 -13.41
N ARG A 79 -28.33 -1.53 -12.79
CA ARG A 79 -27.64 -0.37 -13.34
C ARG A 79 -26.16 -0.40 -12.97
N PHE A 80 -25.34 0.19 -13.84
CA PHE A 80 -23.93 0.40 -13.57
C PHE A 80 -23.69 1.67 -12.79
N ARG A 81 -22.69 1.62 -11.91
CA ARG A 81 -22.10 2.81 -11.30
C ARG A 81 -20.70 3.05 -11.86
N PHE A 82 -20.24 4.28 -11.69
CA PHE A 82 -18.98 4.77 -12.20
C PHE A 82 -18.24 5.51 -11.09
N GLU A 83 -16.93 5.32 -11.06
CA GLU A 83 -15.99 5.95 -10.11
C GLU A 83 -14.80 6.48 -10.92
N HIS A 84 -14.15 7.54 -10.46
CA HIS A 84 -12.95 8.03 -11.13
C HIS A 84 -11.74 7.16 -10.79
N SER A 85 -10.83 7.01 -11.76
CA SER A 85 -9.56 6.30 -11.54
C SER A 85 -8.50 7.21 -10.92
N TYR A 86 -8.63 8.53 -11.11
CA TYR A 86 -7.67 9.53 -10.62
C TYR A 86 -7.46 9.45 -9.12
N ARG A 87 -6.18 9.31 -8.70
CA ARG A 87 -5.76 9.16 -7.30
C ARG A 87 -6.55 8.10 -6.53
N HIS A 88 -7.09 7.12 -7.25
CA HIS A 88 -7.97 6.14 -6.65
C HIS A 88 -7.26 4.78 -6.61
N PRO A 89 -6.78 4.35 -5.43
CA PRO A 89 -6.10 3.07 -5.33
C PRO A 89 -7.02 1.95 -5.81
N ARG A 90 -6.41 0.91 -6.37
CA ARG A 90 -7.11 -0.32 -6.70
C ARG A 90 -7.69 -0.91 -5.41
N HIS A 91 -8.96 -1.31 -5.45
CA HIS A 91 -9.68 -1.78 -4.28
C HIS A 91 -10.80 -2.77 -4.66
N PHE A 92 -11.42 -3.32 -3.63
CA PHE A 92 -12.54 -4.24 -3.64
C PHE A 92 -13.73 -3.60 -2.93
N HIS A 93 -14.92 -4.18 -3.11
CA HIS A 93 -16.15 -3.57 -2.63
C HIS A 93 -16.90 -4.47 -1.64
N LEU A 94 -17.39 -3.88 -0.56
CA LEU A 94 -18.51 -4.40 0.24
C LEU A 94 -19.77 -3.65 -0.20
N ILE A 95 -20.86 -4.37 -0.47
CA ILE A 95 -22.09 -3.79 -1.02
C ILE A 95 -23.26 -4.22 -0.15
N CYS A 96 -23.95 -3.25 0.44
CA CYS A 96 -25.13 -3.51 1.25
C CYS A 96 -26.36 -3.69 0.36
N LYS A 97 -27.02 -4.85 0.41
CA LYS A 97 -28.26 -5.12 -0.32
C LYS A 97 -29.51 -4.49 0.32
N SER A 98 -29.39 -3.92 1.52
CA SER A 98 -30.51 -3.27 2.22
C SER A 98 -30.60 -1.77 1.95
N CYS A 99 -29.45 -1.06 1.89
CA CYS A 99 -29.41 0.38 1.61
C CYS A 99 -28.72 0.74 0.30
N ASN A 100 -28.13 -0.23 -0.42
CA ASN A 100 -27.37 -0.02 -1.66
C ASN A 100 -26.12 0.88 -1.51
N GLU A 101 -25.68 1.11 -0.27
CA GLU A 101 -24.40 1.74 0.03
C GLU A 101 -23.26 0.74 -0.18
N SER A 102 -22.11 1.27 -0.61
CA SER A 102 -20.87 0.53 -0.78
C SER A 102 -19.78 1.09 0.13
N SER A 103 -18.89 0.21 0.57
CA SER A 103 -17.61 0.60 1.16
C SER A 103 -16.48 -0.13 0.46
N GLU A 104 -15.30 0.47 0.50
CA GLU A 104 -14.15 -0.01 -0.24
C GLU A 104 -13.09 -0.57 0.71
N PHE A 105 -12.33 -1.53 0.22
CA PHE A 105 -11.20 -2.08 0.96
C PHE A 105 -10.15 -2.65 0.02
N LEU A 106 -8.92 -2.80 0.50
CA LEU A 106 -7.86 -3.53 -0.17
C LEU A 106 -7.26 -4.54 0.79
N SER A 107 -7.01 -5.76 0.30
CA SER A 107 -6.39 -6.81 1.11
C SER A 107 -5.16 -7.36 0.40
N SER A 108 -4.05 -7.44 1.14
CA SER A 108 -2.82 -8.04 0.64
C SER A 108 -2.97 -9.52 0.35
N ASP A 109 -3.78 -10.19 1.16
CA ASP A 109 -3.94 -11.64 1.12
C ASP A 109 -4.75 -12.06 -0.10
N ILE A 110 -5.84 -11.33 -0.39
CA ILE A 110 -6.64 -11.56 -1.59
C ILE A 110 -5.80 -11.30 -2.85
N GLU A 111 -5.01 -10.23 -2.86
CA GLU A 111 -4.09 -9.94 -3.97
C GLU A 111 -3.06 -11.04 -4.19
N GLY A 112 -2.41 -11.46 -3.10
CA GLY A 112 -1.44 -12.54 -3.13
C GLY A 112 -2.04 -13.82 -3.70
N LEU A 113 -3.26 -14.18 -3.30
CA LEU A 113 -3.96 -15.37 -3.81
C LEU A 113 -4.30 -15.27 -5.30
N ILE A 114 -4.78 -14.11 -5.76
CA ILE A 114 -5.08 -13.89 -7.18
C ILE A 114 -3.82 -14.03 -8.02
N GLU A 115 -2.72 -13.44 -7.57
CA GLU A 115 -1.42 -13.54 -8.26
C GLU A 115 -0.86 -14.96 -8.25
N GLU A 116 -0.89 -15.63 -7.10
CA GLU A 116 -0.39 -16.99 -6.93
C GLU A 116 -1.07 -17.94 -7.91
N ILE A 117 -2.40 -17.91 -7.96
CA ILE A 117 -3.19 -18.75 -8.85
C ILE A 117 -2.93 -18.39 -10.32
N SER A 118 -2.84 -17.09 -10.64
CA SER A 118 -2.58 -16.63 -12.00
C SER A 118 -1.20 -17.08 -12.49
N ALA A 119 -0.17 -16.89 -11.67
CA ALA A 119 1.19 -17.32 -11.95
C ALA A 119 1.30 -18.84 -12.09
N ALA A 120 0.68 -19.61 -11.17
CA ALA A 120 0.68 -21.06 -11.21
C ALA A 120 0.03 -21.64 -12.48
N ARG A 121 -0.84 -20.86 -13.14
CA ARG A 121 -1.52 -21.24 -14.39
C ARG A 121 -0.95 -20.56 -15.64
N GLY A 122 0.08 -19.72 -15.51
CA GLY A 122 0.58 -18.90 -16.62
C GLY A 122 -0.49 -17.96 -17.19
N PHE A 123 -1.44 -17.52 -16.37
CA PHE A 123 -2.56 -16.68 -16.78
C PHE A 123 -2.21 -15.20 -16.65
N GLU A 124 -2.27 -14.47 -17.77
CA GLU A 124 -2.07 -13.02 -17.79
C GLU A 124 -3.34 -12.28 -17.34
N SER A 125 -3.44 -12.01 -16.04
CA SER A 125 -4.59 -11.31 -15.46
C SER A 125 -4.64 -9.85 -15.91
N ARG A 126 -5.72 -9.46 -16.61
CA ARG A 126 -5.95 -8.06 -17.03
C ARG A 126 -6.79 -7.26 -16.03
N LYS A 127 -7.76 -7.90 -15.39
CA LYS A 127 -8.68 -7.29 -14.43
C LYS A 127 -9.15 -8.35 -13.44
N SER A 128 -9.21 -7.96 -12.18
CA SER A 128 -9.80 -8.75 -11.09
C SER A 128 -10.88 -7.92 -10.43
N VAL A 129 -12.02 -8.55 -10.15
CA VAL A 129 -13.15 -7.91 -9.46
C VAL A 129 -13.48 -8.76 -8.25
N VAL A 130 -13.50 -8.12 -7.08
CA VAL A 130 -13.97 -8.73 -5.84
C VAL A 130 -15.06 -7.84 -5.25
N GLN A 131 -16.23 -8.44 -5.05
CA GLN A 131 -17.42 -7.80 -4.52
C GLN A 131 -18.05 -8.74 -3.51
N ILE A 132 -18.31 -8.21 -2.32
CA ILE A 132 -18.95 -8.95 -1.23
C ILE A 132 -20.31 -8.31 -0.98
N TYR A 133 -21.37 -9.08 -1.16
CA TYR A 133 -22.74 -8.61 -0.92
C TYR A 133 -23.22 -9.03 0.47
N GLY A 134 -23.82 -8.10 1.20
CA GLY A 134 -24.33 -8.38 2.54
C GLY A 134 -25.22 -7.26 3.08
N THR A 135 -25.27 -7.13 4.41
CA THR A 135 -25.98 -6.04 5.08
C THR A 135 -24.99 -5.29 5.96
N CYS A 136 -24.83 -3.98 5.73
CA CYS A 136 -23.93 -3.14 6.51
C CYS A 136 -24.38 -3.03 7.97
N GLU A 137 -23.46 -2.65 8.85
CA GLU A 137 -23.74 -2.50 10.28
C GLU A 137 -24.89 -1.51 10.55
N ALA A 138 -24.95 -0.41 9.81
CA ALA A 138 -26.01 0.58 9.95
C ALA A 138 -27.40 -0.02 9.67
N CYS A 139 -27.54 -0.86 8.64
CA CYS A 139 -28.79 -1.56 8.35
C CYS A 139 -29.08 -2.68 9.35
N ARG A 140 -28.07 -3.37 9.88
CA ARG A 140 -28.26 -4.42 10.90
C ARG A 140 -28.68 -3.86 12.26
N THR A 141 -28.16 -2.69 12.64
CA THR A 141 -28.33 -2.11 13.98
C THR A 141 -29.33 -0.95 14.04
N GLY A 142 -29.73 -0.41 12.88
CA GLY A 142 -30.56 0.80 12.79
C GLY A 142 -29.80 2.09 13.11
N ARG A 143 -28.52 2.03 13.50
CA ARG A 143 -27.70 3.23 13.73
C ARG A 143 -27.16 3.72 12.39
N ARG A 144 -27.68 4.84 11.89
CA ARG A 144 -27.02 5.54 10.79
C ARG A 144 -25.68 6.06 11.30
N ALA A 145 -24.60 5.63 10.68
CA ALA A 145 -23.32 6.32 10.82
C ALA A 145 -23.50 7.73 10.25
N THR A 146 -23.27 8.75 11.07
CA THR A 146 -23.05 10.12 10.62
C THR A 146 -21.63 10.20 10.07
N ALA A 147 -21.35 9.45 9.00
CA ALA A 147 -20.05 9.56 8.35
C ALA A 147 -20.16 10.73 7.39
N ASP A 148 -19.50 11.84 7.71
CA ASP A 148 -19.09 12.78 6.67
C ASP A 148 -18.35 11.99 5.58
N LYS A 149 -18.49 12.41 4.32
CA LYS A 149 -17.83 11.73 3.21
C LYS A 149 -16.33 11.97 3.30
N VAL A 150 -15.60 11.04 3.90
CA VAL A 150 -14.14 10.96 3.79
C VAL A 150 -13.77 10.38 2.42
N THR A 151 -12.73 10.90 1.80
CA THR A 151 -12.25 10.39 0.51
C THR A 151 -11.45 9.11 0.71
N THR A 152 -11.50 8.19 -0.26
CA THR A 152 -10.70 6.97 -0.25
C THR A 152 -9.20 7.27 -0.16
N GLU A 153 -8.75 8.38 -0.75
CA GLU A 153 -7.36 8.82 -0.70
C GLU A 153 -6.91 9.15 0.74
N LEU A 154 -7.73 9.84 1.54
CA LEU A 154 -7.42 10.13 2.94
C LEU A 154 -7.38 8.86 3.80
N LEU A 155 -8.33 7.93 3.57
CA LEU A 155 -8.32 6.62 4.25
C LEU A 155 -7.08 5.81 3.89
N PHE A 156 -6.66 5.88 2.62
CA PHE A 156 -5.48 5.20 2.14
C PHE A 156 -4.21 5.78 2.75
N ALA A 157 -4.06 7.11 2.79
CA ALA A 157 -2.94 7.79 3.43
C ALA A 157 -2.87 7.46 4.94
N ARG A 158 -4.00 7.51 5.65
CA ARG A 158 -4.11 7.13 7.07
C ARG A 158 -3.61 5.72 7.30
N ASP A 159 -4.13 4.75 6.55
CA ASP A 159 -3.77 3.35 6.76
C ASP A 159 -2.32 3.07 6.34
N ALA A 160 -1.83 3.73 5.29
CA ALA A 160 -0.45 3.64 4.87
C ALA A 160 0.52 4.11 5.98
N LEU A 161 0.21 5.24 6.62
CA LEU A 161 0.98 5.75 7.77
C LEU A 161 0.89 4.80 8.96
N ARG A 162 -0.29 4.25 9.28
CA ARG A 162 -0.45 3.27 10.38
C ARG A 162 0.42 2.03 10.17
N ILE A 163 0.45 1.52 8.94
CA ILE A 163 1.27 0.38 8.55
C ILE A 163 2.77 0.69 8.69
N ALA A 164 3.19 1.85 8.24
CA ALA A 164 4.59 2.26 8.32
C ALA A 164 5.05 2.52 9.75
N ILE A 165 4.27 3.26 10.55
CA ILE A 165 4.51 3.47 11.98
C ILE A 165 4.65 2.13 12.72
N ALA A 166 3.76 1.16 12.42
CA ALA A 166 3.85 -0.17 13.02
C ALA A 166 5.13 -0.91 12.60
N THR A 167 5.55 -0.75 11.35
CA THR A 167 6.77 -1.36 10.82
C THR A 167 8.02 -0.78 11.48
N GLU A 168 8.16 0.55 11.49
CA GLU A 168 9.28 1.28 12.13
C GLU A 168 9.37 1.02 13.64
N ARG A 169 8.23 0.94 14.34
CA ARG A 169 8.22 0.55 15.76
C ARG A 169 8.78 -0.85 15.96
N SER A 170 8.41 -1.78 15.08
CA SER A 170 8.87 -3.18 15.14
C SER A 170 10.35 -3.31 14.76
N GLY A 171 10.81 -2.60 13.73
CA GLY A 171 12.21 -2.51 13.32
C GLY A 171 13.08 -1.89 14.42
N LEU A 172 12.65 -0.77 15.00
CA LEU A 172 13.31 -0.14 16.16
C LEU A 172 13.50 -1.12 17.33
N GLU A 173 12.45 -1.85 17.73
CA GLU A 173 12.56 -2.85 18.80
C GLU A 173 13.54 -3.97 18.43
N PHE A 174 13.41 -4.49 17.20
CA PHE A 174 14.28 -5.53 16.67
C PHE A 174 15.74 -5.10 16.71
N TYR A 175 16.08 -3.93 16.20
CA TYR A 175 17.46 -3.44 16.11
C TYR A 175 18.07 -3.10 17.47
N ARG A 176 17.29 -2.52 18.39
CA ARG A 176 17.72 -2.34 19.79
C ARG A 176 18.03 -3.68 20.45
N ARG A 177 17.26 -4.73 20.15
CA ARG A 177 17.53 -6.07 20.66
C ARG A 177 18.76 -6.67 19.99
N ALA A 178 18.88 -6.59 18.68
CA ALA A 178 20.01 -7.11 17.91
C ALA A 178 21.33 -6.48 18.35
N ALA A 179 21.36 -5.17 18.56
CA ALA A 179 22.51 -4.45 19.08
C ALA A 179 22.95 -4.95 20.48
N ARG A 180 22.00 -5.29 21.36
CA ARG A 180 22.33 -5.82 22.70
C ARG A 180 22.91 -7.22 22.66
N LEU A 181 22.43 -8.06 21.74
CA LEU A 181 22.80 -9.48 21.67
C LEU A 181 24.05 -9.74 20.81
N THR A 182 24.32 -8.89 19.83
CA THR A 182 25.45 -9.06 18.90
C THR A 182 26.79 -8.82 19.59
N ARG A 183 27.72 -9.76 19.42
CA ARG A 183 29.06 -9.74 20.02
C ARG A 183 30.06 -8.98 19.16
N ASP A 184 30.06 -9.19 17.84
CA ASP A 184 30.88 -8.45 16.89
C ASP A 184 30.64 -6.94 17.02
N VAL A 185 31.73 -6.19 17.16
CA VAL A 185 31.68 -4.75 17.43
C VAL A 185 31.09 -3.96 16.25
N ARG A 186 31.43 -4.33 15.01
CA ARG A 186 30.92 -3.65 13.80
C ARG A 186 29.46 -3.99 13.55
N GLY A 187 29.08 -5.27 13.68
CA GLY A 187 27.69 -5.72 13.62
C GLY A 187 26.82 -5.00 14.65
N ARG A 188 27.30 -4.87 15.90
CA ARG A 188 26.63 -4.10 16.94
C ARG A 188 26.47 -2.63 16.57
N GLN A 189 27.49 -2.00 15.99
CA GLN A 189 27.42 -0.59 15.55
C GLN A 189 26.40 -0.41 14.44
N VAL A 190 26.34 -1.33 13.47
CA VAL A 190 25.33 -1.31 12.39
C VAL A 190 23.92 -1.39 12.97
N PHE A 191 23.66 -2.33 13.88
CA PHE A 191 22.33 -2.42 14.51
C PHE A 191 21.97 -1.20 15.36
N LYS A 192 22.94 -0.55 16.03
CA LYS A 192 22.68 0.71 16.73
C LYS A 192 22.31 1.83 15.76
N LYS A 193 23.04 1.94 14.66
CA LYS A 193 22.76 2.93 13.61
C LYS A 193 21.35 2.77 13.06
N LEU A 194 20.97 1.54 12.67
CA LEU A 194 19.62 1.23 12.18
C LEU A 194 18.54 1.57 13.22
N ALA A 195 18.77 1.23 14.49
CA ALA A 195 17.84 1.61 15.57
C ALA A 195 17.71 3.13 15.74
N ASP A 196 18.76 3.91 15.46
CA ASP A 196 18.68 5.37 15.51
C ASP A 196 17.97 5.95 14.28
N GLU A 197 18.17 5.36 13.09
CA GLU A 197 17.46 5.71 11.84
C GLU A 197 15.96 5.44 11.98
N GLU A 198 15.55 4.24 12.42
CA GLU A 198 14.14 3.88 12.62
C GLU A 198 13.44 4.77 13.66
N LYS A 199 14.18 5.22 14.67
CA LYS A 199 13.66 6.18 15.64
C LYS A 199 13.38 7.54 14.99
N GLN A 200 14.22 7.98 14.06
CA GLN A 200 14.03 9.23 13.32
C GLN A 200 12.87 9.11 12.33
N HIS A 201 12.80 8.01 11.59
CA HIS A 201 11.67 7.72 10.69
C HIS A 201 10.36 7.73 11.47
N LEU A 202 10.27 6.96 12.55
CA LEU A 202 9.09 6.90 13.41
C LEU A 202 8.61 8.29 13.86
N ALA A 203 9.52 9.17 14.28
CA ALA A 203 9.17 10.53 14.69
C ALA A 203 8.57 11.35 13.53
N THR A 204 9.16 11.25 12.34
CA THR A 204 8.64 11.89 11.12
C THR A 204 7.24 11.37 10.78
N LEU A 205 7.01 10.06 10.91
CA LEU A 205 5.72 9.45 10.59
C LEU A 205 4.62 9.80 11.58
N GLU A 206 4.95 9.81 12.87
CA GLU A 206 4.01 10.23 13.91
C GLU A 206 3.62 11.71 13.72
N ALA A 207 4.55 12.57 13.29
CA ALA A 207 4.26 13.96 12.96
C ALA A 207 3.31 14.08 11.74
N ARG A 208 3.62 13.41 10.61
CA ARG A 208 2.75 13.41 9.42
C ARG A 208 1.35 12.86 9.72
N TYR A 209 1.28 11.80 10.51
CA TYR A 209 0.00 11.23 10.92
C TYR A 209 -0.80 12.18 11.82
N ALA A 210 -0.14 12.90 12.74
CA ALA A 210 -0.79 13.93 13.54
C ALA A 210 -1.31 15.10 12.68
N GLU A 211 -0.57 15.53 11.66
CA GLU A 211 -1.01 16.54 10.68
C GLU A 211 -2.25 16.08 9.92
N LEU A 212 -2.30 14.81 9.50
CA LEU A 212 -3.45 14.23 8.82
C LEU A 212 -4.71 14.25 9.71
N LEU A 213 -4.57 13.93 11.01
CA LEU A 213 -5.67 13.98 11.97
C LEU A 213 -6.13 15.41 12.31
N GLN A 214 -5.27 16.42 12.13
CA GLN A 214 -5.68 17.82 12.27
C GLN A 214 -6.58 18.27 11.11
N GLN A 215 -6.38 17.71 9.91
CA GLN A 215 -7.20 18.00 8.74
C GLN A 215 -8.59 17.36 8.86
N ASP A 216 -8.67 16.15 9.39
CA ASP A 216 -9.92 15.44 9.67
C ASP A 216 -9.86 14.74 11.04
N PRO A 217 -10.42 15.38 12.09
CA PRO A 217 -10.45 14.81 13.43
C PRO A 217 -11.28 13.52 13.56
N GLN A 218 -12.16 13.22 12.59
CA GLN A 218 -12.97 12.01 12.58
C GLN A 218 -12.31 10.86 11.81
N LEU A 219 -11.16 11.09 11.19
CA LEU A 219 -10.48 10.14 10.31
C LEU A 219 -10.26 8.77 10.95
N GLU A 220 -9.99 8.68 12.26
CA GLU A 220 -9.84 7.40 12.98
C GLU A 220 -11.15 6.64 13.23
N SER A 221 -12.29 7.32 13.19
CA SER A 221 -13.60 6.67 13.35
C SER A 221 -14.03 5.91 12.09
N HIS A 222 -13.42 6.20 10.94
CA HIS A 222 -13.75 5.55 9.69
C HIS A 222 -13.19 4.12 9.61
N PRO A 223 -13.90 3.20 8.93
CA PRO A 223 -13.43 1.83 8.74
C PRO A 223 -12.03 1.74 8.12
N THR A 224 -11.30 0.68 8.46
CA THR A 224 -10.02 0.34 7.80
C THR A 224 -10.25 0.07 6.32
N PHE A 225 -9.42 0.70 5.48
CA PHE A 225 -9.35 0.49 4.05
C PHE A 225 -8.26 -0.55 3.69
N LEU A 226 -7.06 -0.48 4.29
CA LEU A 226 -5.97 -1.44 4.02
C LEU A 226 -5.93 -2.59 5.04
N PHE A 227 -6.25 -3.80 4.58
CA PHE A 227 -6.21 -5.04 5.35
C PHE A 227 -4.90 -5.81 5.09
N PHE A 228 -3.80 -5.35 5.67
CA PHE A 228 -2.47 -5.94 5.51
C PHE A 228 -2.00 -6.65 6.79
N LYS A 229 -2.40 -7.92 6.96
CA LYS A 229 -2.10 -8.71 8.18
C LYS A 229 -0.61 -8.83 8.47
N GLY A 230 0.22 -9.02 7.44
CA GLY A 230 1.66 -9.19 7.60
C GLY A 230 2.37 -7.95 8.14
N ALA A 231 1.93 -6.76 7.76
CA ALA A 231 2.47 -5.51 8.28
C ALA A 231 1.87 -5.11 9.63
N ALA A 232 0.58 -5.39 9.85
CA ALA A 232 -0.08 -5.16 11.14
C ALA A 232 0.48 -6.03 12.27
N ASN A 233 0.97 -7.24 11.97
CA ASN A 233 1.60 -8.14 12.93
C ASN A 233 3.12 -7.89 13.09
N GLY A 234 3.67 -6.85 12.45
CA GLY A 234 5.09 -6.51 12.45
C GLY A 234 5.88 -7.36 11.46
N LEU A 235 6.37 -6.76 10.38
CA LEU A 235 7.25 -7.43 9.39
C LEU A 235 8.53 -8.01 10.03
N PHE A 236 8.87 -7.52 11.23
CA PHE A 236 9.99 -7.98 12.03
C PHE A 236 9.62 -8.99 13.12
N ALA A 237 8.34 -9.27 13.40
CA ALA A 237 7.94 -10.09 14.55
C ALA A 237 8.52 -11.51 14.54
N ALA A 238 8.47 -12.20 13.38
CA ALA A 238 9.08 -13.52 13.24
C ALA A 238 10.62 -13.48 13.41
N GLY A 239 11.25 -12.41 12.92
CA GLY A 239 12.69 -12.19 13.10
C GLY A 239 13.07 -11.89 14.55
N ALA A 240 12.25 -11.11 15.25
CA ALA A 240 12.41 -10.79 16.66
C ALA A 240 12.27 -12.05 17.54
N GLU A 241 11.34 -12.93 17.22
CA GLU A 241 11.21 -14.24 17.89
C GLU A 241 12.44 -15.12 17.64
N GLU A 242 12.92 -15.22 16.40
CA GLU A 242 14.13 -15.97 16.05
C GLU A 242 15.37 -15.44 16.81
N LEU A 243 15.55 -14.12 16.83
CA LEU A 243 16.61 -13.44 17.57
C LEU A 243 16.52 -13.70 19.08
N SER A 244 15.30 -13.84 19.63
CA SER A 244 15.07 -14.11 21.05
C SER A 244 15.52 -15.49 21.49
N ARG A 245 15.59 -16.47 20.58
CA ARG A 245 16.04 -17.84 20.87
C ARG A 245 17.55 -17.99 21.00
N GLY A 246 18.30 -16.92 20.75
CA GLY A 246 19.75 -16.91 20.79
C GLY A 246 20.35 -17.36 19.47
N VAL A 247 21.03 -16.43 18.79
CA VAL A 247 21.66 -16.66 17.48
C VAL A 247 23.06 -16.08 17.47
N ASP A 248 23.92 -16.59 16.59
CA ASP A 248 25.23 -15.97 16.36
C ASP A 248 25.10 -14.66 15.57
N ASP A 249 26.18 -13.85 15.57
CA ASP A 249 26.18 -12.52 14.94
C ASP A 249 25.85 -12.59 13.44
N ARG A 250 26.26 -13.67 12.76
CA ARG A 250 26.02 -13.87 11.34
C ARG A 250 24.54 -14.15 11.08
N ALA A 251 23.92 -14.98 11.92
CA ALA A 251 22.50 -15.28 11.87
C ALA A 251 21.67 -14.04 12.23
N ALA A 252 22.07 -13.23 13.21
CA ALA A 252 21.43 -11.95 13.52
C ALA A 252 21.38 -11.02 12.29
N LEU A 253 22.51 -10.84 11.59
CA LEU A 253 22.55 -10.03 10.35
C LEU A 253 21.67 -10.64 9.25
N LYS A 254 21.65 -11.96 9.07
CA LYS A 254 20.76 -12.63 8.10
C LYS A 254 19.29 -12.43 8.42
N ILE A 255 18.92 -12.41 9.70
CA ILE A 255 17.55 -12.14 10.12
C ILE A 255 17.18 -10.72 9.75
N GLY A 256 18.02 -9.73 10.09
CA GLY A 256 17.82 -8.33 9.68
C GLY A 256 17.64 -8.18 8.16
N ILE A 257 18.55 -8.76 7.35
CA ILE A 257 18.47 -8.76 5.88
C ILE A 257 17.14 -9.33 5.39
N ARG A 258 16.64 -10.38 6.04
CA ARG A 258 15.38 -11.04 5.65
C ARG A 258 14.18 -10.14 5.95
N CYS A 259 14.19 -9.48 7.11
CA CYS A 259 13.15 -8.54 7.52
C CYS A 259 13.11 -7.33 6.58
N GLU A 260 14.22 -6.62 6.39
CA GLU A 260 14.35 -5.48 5.48
C GLU A 260 13.93 -5.80 4.05
N ARG A 261 14.40 -6.94 3.52
CA ARG A 261 13.99 -7.39 2.18
C ARG A 261 12.49 -7.71 2.12
N GLY A 262 11.90 -8.15 3.22
CA GLY A 262 10.46 -8.35 3.38
C GLY A 262 9.71 -7.03 3.26
N SER A 263 10.10 -6.06 4.09
CA SER A 263 9.54 -4.70 4.13
C SER A 263 9.70 -3.95 2.82
N HIS A 264 10.92 -3.88 2.27
CA HIS A 264 11.18 -3.26 0.98
C HIS A 264 10.25 -3.80 -0.11
N ARG A 265 10.14 -5.14 -0.23
CA ARG A 265 9.26 -5.75 -1.25
C ARG A 265 7.80 -5.46 -1.01
N PHE A 266 7.37 -5.41 0.25
CA PHE A 266 6.00 -5.10 0.61
C PHE A 266 5.66 -3.67 0.20
N PHE A 267 6.40 -2.67 0.69
CA PHE A 267 6.14 -1.27 0.38
C PHE A 267 6.30 -0.96 -1.10
N LYS A 268 7.36 -1.46 -1.75
CA LYS A 268 7.58 -1.29 -3.19
C LYS A 268 6.43 -1.85 -4.01
N ARG A 269 6.02 -3.10 -3.75
CA ARG A 269 4.93 -3.77 -4.49
C ARG A 269 3.66 -2.95 -4.43
N TYR A 270 3.27 -2.49 -3.25
CA TYR A 270 2.03 -1.74 -3.10
C TYR A 270 2.17 -0.34 -3.68
N GLY A 271 3.27 0.38 -3.40
CA GLY A 271 3.54 1.70 -3.99
C GLY A 271 3.51 1.71 -5.52
N GLU A 272 4.10 0.72 -6.18
CA GLU A 272 4.12 0.63 -7.65
C GLU A 272 2.75 0.36 -8.28
N ARG A 273 1.82 -0.25 -7.53
CA ARG A 273 0.50 -0.65 -8.03
C ARG A 273 -0.58 0.41 -7.91
N PHE A 274 -0.33 1.44 -7.10
CA PHE A 274 -1.27 2.53 -6.96
C PHE A 274 -1.08 3.56 -8.08
N GLU A 275 -2.17 4.23 -8.44
CA GLU A 275 -2.09 5.45 -9.23
C GLU A 275 -1.36 6.54 -8.43
N ASP A 276 -1.02 7.67 -9.07
CA ASP A 276 -0.39 8.79 -8.34
C ASP A 276 -1.30 9.26 -7.21
N SER A 277 -0.85 9.06 -5.98
CA SER A 277 -1.61 9.22 -4.75
C SER A 277 -0.62 9.49 -3.60
N GLU A 278 -1.08 10.12 -2.54
CA GLU A 278 -0.28 10.38 -1.34
C GLU A 278 0.18 9.08 -0.69
N GLY A 279 -0.74 8.12 -0.50
CA GLY A 279 -0.40 6.80 0.06
C GLY A 279 0.62 6.04 -0.81
N LYS A 280 0.61 6.25 -2.13
CA LYS A 280 1.66 5.73 -3.02
C LYS A 280 3.03 6.31 -2.70
N ARG A 281 3.12 7.65 -2.58
CA ARG A 281 4.39 8.32 -2.31
C ARG A 281 4.97 7.89 -0.98
N ILE A 282 4.10 7.83 0.03
CA ILE A 282 4.40 7.30 1.37
C ILE A 282 5.01 5.90 1.25
N PHE A 283 4.38 4.97 0.53
CA PHE A 283 4.93 3.61 0.35
C PHE A 283 6.25 3.57 -0.43
N LEU A 284 6.43 4.40 -1.46
CA LEU A 284 7.67 4.40 -2.23
C LEU A 284 8.84 5.02 -1.46
N GLU A 285 8.57 6.01 -0.60
CA GLU A 285 9.55 6.57 0.33
C GLU A 285 10.06 5.48 1.30
N PHE A 286 9.15 4.73 1.94
CA PHE A 286 9.56 3.62 2.82
C PHE A 286 10.27 2.49 2.09
N ALA A 287 9.85 2.19 0.87
CA ALA A 287 10.55 1.20 0.07
C ALA A 287 12.02 1.61 -0.12
N GLU A 288 12.31 2.90 -0.23
CA GLU A 288 13.68 3.39 -0.37
C GLU A 288 14.45 3.33 0.95
N GLU A 289 13.85 3.74 2.06
CA GLU A 289 14.45 3.65 3.40
C GLU A 289 14.88 2.20 3.73
N GLU A 290 13.98 1.24 3.55
CA GLU A 290 14.24 -0.19 3.77
C GLU A 290 15.28 -0.77 2.78
N ARG A 291 15.43 -0.15 1.60
CA ARG A 291 16.50 -0.51 0.64
C ARG A 291 17.88 -0.12 1.21
N GLU A 292 17.99 1.07 1.78
CA GLU A 292 19.24 1.58 2.36
C GLU A 292 19.67 0.74 3.58
N HIS A 293 18.72 0.41 4.46
CA HIS A 293 18.94 -0.49 5.59
C HIS A 293 19.40 -1.89 5.13
N LEU A 294 18.73 -2.46 4.12
CA LEU A 294 19.11 -3.73 3.51
C LEU A 294 20.55 -3.72 2.99
N GLU A 295 20.97 -2.64 2.33
CA GLU A 295 22.32 -2.48 1.81
C GLU A 295 23.36 -2.42 2.93
N LEU A 296 23.09 -1.67 4.00
CA LEU A 296 23.96 -1.57 5.16
C LEU A 296 24.17 -2.95 5.82
N LEU A 297 23.10 -3.68 6.09
CA LEU A 297 23.17 -5.02 6.67
C LEU A 297 23.87 -6.03 5.76
N THR A 298 23.59 -5.96 4.46
CA THR A 298 24.22 -6.85 3.47
C THR A 298 25.72 -6.61 3.38
N SER A 299 26.14 -5.34 3.42
CA SER A 299 27.55 -4.94 3.44
C SER A 299 28.26 -5.51 4.68
N GLU A 300 27.68 -5.30 5.88
CA GLU A 300 28.30 -5.80 7.11
C GLU A 300 28.30 -7.33 7.18
N TYR A 301 27.25 -8.00 6.73
CA TYR A 301 27.21 -9.47 6.64
C TYR A 301 28.36 -10.01 5.78
N ARG A 302 28.62 -9.39 4.62
CA ARG A 302 29.74 -9.79 3.74
C ARG A 302 31.08 -9.53 4.42
N ALA A 303 31.25 -8.37 5.05
CA ALA A 303 32.47 -8.00 5.75
C ALA A 303 32.76 -8.94 6.93
N LEU A 304 31.76 -9.27 7.75
CA LEU A 304 31.89 -10.22 8.87
C LEU A 304 32.32 -11.60 8.37
N ARG A 305 31.69 -12.09 7.30
CA ARG A 305 32.02 -13.38 6.71
C ARG A 305 33.47 -13.43 6.20
N ALA A 306 33.96 -12.35 5.59
CA ALA A 306 35.35 -12.26 5.13
C ALA A 306 36.33 -12.34 6.32
N ARG A 307 36.11 -11.52 7.37
CA ARG A 307 36.95 -11.53 8.58
C ARG A 307 37.00 -12.90 9.26
N GLN A 308 35.86 -13.59 9.33
CA GLN A 308 35.78 -14.93 9.91
C GLN A 308 36.47 -16.01 9.05
N SER A 309 36.51 -15.80 7.72
CA SER A 309 37.19 -16.72 6.80
C SER A 309 38.72 -16.55 6.85
N GLU A 310 39.20 -15.31 7.00
CA GLU A 310 40.62 -14.98 7.16
C GLU A 310 41.17 -15.41 8.53
N ALA A 311 40.32 -15.36 9.58
CA ALA A 311 40.68 -15.76 10.93
C ALA A 311 40.72 -17.29 11.16
N ALA A 312 40.44 -18.11 10.13
CA ALA A 312 40.55 -19.56 10.21
C ALA A 312 41.92 -20.02 9.66
N PRO A 313 42.95 -20.28 10.48
CA PRO A 313 44.23 -20.77 9.98
C PRO A 313 44.13 -22.26 9.66
N GLU A 314 44.85 -22.64 8.61
CA GLU A 314 45.19 -23.99 8.13
C GLU A 314 45.14 -25.14 9.17
N THR A 315 43.95 -25.60 9.55
CA THR A 315 43.79 -26.85 10.33
C THR A 315 43.80 -28.09 9.44
N ARG A 316 44.08 -27.94 8.13
CA ARG A 316 44.11 -29.03 7.15
C ARG A 316 45.53 -29.46 6.71
N ALA A 317 46.59 -28.71 7.05
CA ALA A 317 47.95 -29.00 6.62
C ALA A 317 48.78 -29.90 7.57
N ARG A 318 48.27 -30.28 8.75
CA ARG A 318 49.02 -31.07 9.74
C ARG A 318 48.65 -32.55 9.84
N ARG A 319 47.85 -33.09 8.91
CA ARG A 319 47.37 -34.48 8.96
C ARG A 319 48.02 -35.44 7.95
N THR A 320 49.00 -34.98 7.17
CA THR A 320 49.69 -35.79 6.14
C THR A 320 51.15 -36.15 6.44
N THR A 321 51.71 -35.80 7.60
CA THR A 321 53.11 -36.14 7.95
C THR A 321 53.25 -37.16 9.08
N ARG A 322 52.23 -37.97 9.36
CA ARG A 322 52.29 -39.04 10.39
C ARG A 322 51.92 -40.44 9.88
N ALA A 323 52.22 -40.72 8.61
CA ALA A 323 52.11 -42.04 8.00
C ALA A 323 53.38 -42.35 7.17
N SER A 324 54.55 -42.23 7.79
CA SER A 324 55.82 -42.75 7.27
C SER A 324 56.85 -42.61 8.40
N GLY A 325 56.98 -43.65 9.21
CA GLY A 325 57.88 -43.74 10.35
C GLY A 325 57.72 -45.09 11.01
#